data_AF-A0A927TT89-F1
#
_entry.id   AF-A0A927TT89-F1
#
_cell.length_a   1.000
_cell.length_b   1.000
_cell.length_c   1.000
_cell.angle_alpha   90.00
_cell.angle_beta   90.00
_cell.angle_gamma   90.00
#
_symmetry.space_group_name_H-M   'P 1'
#
loop_
_entity.id
_entity.type
_entity.pdbx_description
1 polymer ?
#
loop_
_entity_poly.entity_id
_entity_poly.type
_entity_poly.pdbx_seq_one_letter_code
_entity_poly.pdbx_strand_id
1 'polypeptide(L)'
;MKEAKEGPCMSIGMKRGTVYLEEHQKIWEDNAKQTICEIQDLLVGIGADVEHVGSTSIKSIKAKPIIDIAVGVEEYEEILSRNEQLQKAAIVFPICMGIGLVLLSRKKFA
;
A
#
# COMPACT_ATOMS: atom_id res chain seq x y z
N MET A 1 30.86 3.59 15.89
CA MET A 1 29.39 3.40 15.99
C MET A 1 28.77 4.40 15.05
N LYS A 2 28.17 3.97 13.93
CA LYS A 2 27.49 4.87 12.99
C LYS A 2 26.00 4.83 13.33
N GLU A 3 25.44 5.99 13.68
CA GLU A 3 24.02 6.17 13.92
C GLU A 3 23.23 5.81 12.65
N ALA A 4 22.28 4.89 12.79
CA ALA A 4 21.29 4.62 11.77
C ALA A 4 20.39 5.86 11.67
N LYS A 5 20.41 6.53 10.52
CA LYS A 5 19.46 7.61 10.24
C LYS A 5 18.06 7.01 10.19
N GLU A 6 17.25 7.29 11.21
CA GLU A 6 15.82 7.02 11.16
C GLU A 6 15.21 7.87 10.04
N GLY A 7 14.75 7.20 8.98
CA GLY A 7 13.94 7.83 7.94
C GLY A 7 12.60 8.32 8.51
N PRO A 8 11.88 9.23 7.81
CA PRO A 8 10.63 9.80 8.31
C PRO A 8 9.60 8.70 8.61
N CYS A 9 9.29 8.51 9.90
CA CYS A 9 8.26 7.60 10.38
C CYS A 9 6.87 8.17 10.04
N MET A 10 6.35 7.77 8.88
CA MET A 10 4.97 8.06 8.48
C MET A 10 4.03 7.16 9.29
N SER A 11 3.26 7.75 10.22
CA SER A 11 2.30 7.00 11.02
C SER A 11 1.08 6.60 10.17
N ILE A 12 1.08 5.39 9.64
CA ILE A 12 -0.06 4.79 8.93
C ILE A 12 -1.06 4.22 9.93
N GLY A 13 -2.34 4.57 9.79
CA GLY A 13 -3.45 3.99 10.56
C GLY A 13 -4.14 4.93 11.56
N MET A 14 -4.86 4.35 12.51
CA MET A 14 -5.62 5.06 13.55
C MET A 14 -4.77 5.26 14.82
N LYS A 15 -5.23 6.14 15.71
CA LYS A 15 -4.59 6.32 17.02
C LYS A 15 -4.58 4.98 17.77
N ARG A 16 -3.45 4.64 18.40
CA ARG A 16 -3.35 3.41 19.20
C ARG A 16 -4.46 3.38 20.25
N GLY A 17 -5.08 2.22 20.42
CA GLY A 17 -6.22 2.05 21.34
C GLY A 17 -7.57 2.52 20.79
N THR A 18 -7.64 2.94 19.52
CA THR A 18 -8.90 3.31 18.86
C THR A 18 -9.06 2.56 17.53
N VAL A 19 -10.26 2.04 17.30
CA VAL A 19 -10.69 1.48 16.02
C VAL A 19 -12.02 2.12 15.67
N TYR A 20 -12.08 2.78 14.53
CA TYR A 20 -13.30 3.32 13.95
C TYR A 20 -13.58 2.60 12.63
N LEU A 21 -14.85 2.29 12.38
CA LEU A 21 -15.30 1.61 11.17
C LEU A 21 -16.38 2.45 10.52
N GLU A 22 -16.33 2.55 9.21
CA GLU A 22 -17.27 3.30 8.38
C GLU A 22 -18.01 2.36 7.43
N GLU A 23 -19.20 2.78 7.00
CA GLU A 23 -19.88 2.15 5.86
C GLU A 23 -19.03 2.27 4.61
N HIS A 24 -19.21 1.33 3.67
CA HIS A 24 -18.48 1.37 2.41
C HIS A 24 -18.73 2.67 1.65
N GLN A 25 -17.65 3.34 1.27
CA GLN A 25 -17.72 4.57 0.50
C GLN A 25 -17.17 4.37 -0.91
N LYS A 26 -17.88 4.88 -1.93
CA LYS A 26 -17.43 4.83 -3.34
C LYS A 26 -16.04 5.48 -3.52
N ILE A 27 -15.71 6.49 -2.73
CA ILE A 27 -14.41 7.17 -2.78
C ILE A 27 -13.24 6.22 -2.56
N TRP A 28 -13.44 5.11 -1.83
CA TRP A 28 -12.39 4.10 -1.65
C TRP A 28 -12.05 3.39 -2.96
N GLU A 29 -13.05 3.10 -3.80
CA GLU A 29 -12.84 2.49 -5.12
C GLU A 29 -12.12 3.46 -6.07
N ASP A 30 -12.52 4.73 -6.07
CA ASP A 30 -11.92 5.75 -6.92
C ASP A 30 -10.45 6.01 -6.52
N ASN A 31 -10.18 6.10 -5.21
CA ASN A 31 -8.83 6.25 -4.67
C ASN A 31 -7.95 5.02 -4.92
N ALA A 32 -8.51 3.82 -4.80
CA ALA A 32 -7.81 2.59 -5.09
C ALA A 32 -7.40 2.55 -6.57
N LYS A 33 -8.31 2.85 -7.49
CA LYS A 33 -8.00 2.94 -8.93
C LYS A 33 -6.89 3.95 -9.23
N GLN A 34 -6.99 5.15 -8.66
CA GLN A 34 -5.93 6.16 -8.84
C GLN A 34 -4.58 5.64 -8.34
N THR A 35 -4.55 5.03 -7.15
CA THR A 35 -3.32 4.50 -6.55
C THR A 35 -2.75 3.34 -7.37
N ILE A 36 -3.61 2.47 -7.92
CA ILE A 36 -3.22 1.39 -8.83
C ILE A 36 -2.54 1.96 -10.07
N CYS A 37 -3.12 2.98 -10.72
CA CYS A 37 -2.51 3.63 -11.87
C CYS A 37 -1.14 4.24 -11.52
N GLU A 38 -1.03 4.96 -10.40
CA GLU A 38 0.23 5.54 -9.93
C GLU A 38 1.32 4.47 -9.71
N ILE A 39 0.95 3.32 -9.15
CA ILE A 39 1.88 2.19 -8.94
C ILE A 39 2.27 1.54 -10.27
N GLN A 40 1.30 1.30 -11.15
CA GLN A 40 1.55 0.71 -12.47
C GLN A 40 2.50 1.57 -13.29
N ASP A 41 2.33 2.89 -13.28
CA ASP A 41 3.21 3.84 -13.96
C ASP A 41 4.65 3.80 -13.41
N LEU A 42 4.82 3.61 -12.11
CA LEU A 42 6.13 3.46 -11.47
C LEU A 42 6.81 2.12 -11.80
N LEU A 43 6.01 1.08 -12.04
CA LEU A 43 6.45 -0.30 -12.28
C LEU A 43 6.42 -0.71 -13.75
N VAL A 44 6.28 0.26 -14.68
CA VAL A 44 6.34 -0.02 -16.12
C VAL A 44 7.60 -0.82 -16.47
N GLY A 45 7.39 -1.96 -17.14
CA GLY A 45 8.45 -2.85 -17.59
C GLY A 45 8.82 -4.00 -16.64
N ILE A 46 8.24 -4.06 -15.44
CA ILE A 46 8.46 -5.13 -14.44
C ILE A 46 7.42 -6.26 -14.56
N GLY A 47 6.38 -6.08 -15.38
CA GLY A 47 5.30 -7.08 -15.50
C GLY A 47 4.50 -7.23 -14.19
N ALA A 48 4.40 -6.16 -13.41
CA ALA A 48 3.71 -6.19 -12.12
C ALA A 48 2.19 -6.22 -12.27
N ASP A 49 1.53 -7.08 -11.50
CA ASP A 49 0.08 -7.07 -11.30
C ASP A 49 -0.27 -6.27 -10.05
N VAL A 50 -1.31 -5.44 -10.12
CA VAL A 50 -1.63 -4.46 -9.07
C VAL A 50 -3.14 -4.44 -8.81
N GLU A 51 -3.55 -4.83 -7.60
CA GLU A 51 -4.96 -5.04 -7.26
C GLU A 51 -5.37 -4.35 -5.95
N HIS A 52 -6.65 -3.94 -5.86
CA HIS A 52 -7.26 -3.46 -4.61
C HIS A 52 -7.69 -4.66 -3.77
N VAL A 53 -7.09 -4.81 -2.59
CA VAL A 53 -7.36 -5.89 -1.65
C VAL A 53 -7.83 -5.36 -0.29
N GLY A 54 -8.09 -6.26 0.65
CA GLY A 54 -8.49 -5.89 2.01
C GLY A 54 -9.96 -5.47 2.13
N SER A 55 -10.37 -5.09 3.34
CA SER A 55 -11.79 -4.89 3.66
C SER A 55 -12.46 -3.77 2.87
N THR A 56 -11.71 -2.73 2.46
CA THR A 56 -12.26 -1.60 1.67
C THR A 56 -12.54 -1.95 0.22
N SER A 57 -12.13 -3.13 -0.27
CA SER A 57 -12.52 -3.65 -1.59
C SER A 57 -13.91 -4.31 -1.57
N ILE A 58 -14.46 -4.61 -0.38
CA ILE A 58 -15.72 -5.35 -0.22
C ILE A 58 -16.85 -4.38 0.12
N LYS A 59 -17.79 -4.18 -0.81
CA LYS A 59 -18.86 -3.18 -0.70
C LYS A 59 -19.86 -3.42 0.44
N SER A 60 -19.96 -4.66 0.92
CA SER A 60 -21.01 -5.09 1.85
C SER A 60 -20.59 -5.07 3.33
N ILE A 61 -19.39 -4.57 3.65
CA ILE A 61 -18.87 -4.58 5.03
C ILE A 61 -18.46 -3.18 5.49
N LYS A 62 -18.46 -3.00 6.81
CA LYS A 62 -17.82 -1.83 7.43
C LYS A 62 -16.33 -2.07 7.53
N ALA A 63 -15.55 -1.05 7.20
CA ALA A 63 -14.10 -1.14 7.20
C ALA A 63 -13.46 0.11 7.82
N LYS A 64 -12.18 -0.01 8.17
CA LYS A 64 -11.36 1.17 8.41
C LYS A 64 -11.17 1.88 7.06
N PRO A 65 -11.23 3.22 6.97
CA PRO A 65 -11.01 3.98 5.73
C PRO A 65 -9.52 3.99 5.34
N ILE A 66 -9.00 2.79 5.04
CA ILE A 66 -7.64 2.51 4.62
C ILE A 66 -7.75 1.58 3.41
N ILE A 67 -7.29 2.05 2.24
CA ILE A 67 -7.14 1.16 1.08
C ILE A 67 -5.90 0.29 1.29
N ASP A 68 -5.99 -0.98 0.93
CA ASP A 68 -4.87 -1.91 0.90
C ASP A 68 -4.66 -2.29 -0.58
N ILE A 69 -3.50 -2.00 -1.14
CA ILE A 69 -3.15 -2.41 -2.52
C ILE A 69 -2.22 -3.62 -2.45
N ALA A 70 -2.36 -4.58 -3.36
CA ALA A 70 -1.42 -5.67 -3.54
C ALA A 70 -0.65 -5.45 -4.85
N VAL A 71 0.63 -5.79 -4.83
CA VAL A 71 1.46 -5.85 -6.04
C VAL A 71 2.09 -7.23 -6.09
N GLY A 72 1.89 -7.93 -7.20
CA GLY A 72 2.58 -9.16 -7.55
C GLY A 72 3.61 -8.91 -8.64
N VAL A 73 4.78 -9.53 -8.50
CA VAL A 73 5.87 -9.51 -9.48
C VAL A 73 6.43 -10.91 -9.64
N GLU A 74 7.04 -11.18 -10.79
CA GLU A 74 7.70 -12.46 -11.05
C GLU A 74 8.95 -12.61 -10.18
N GLU A 75 9.79 -11.57 -10.13
CA GLU A 75 11.05 -11.56 -9.40
C GLU A 75 11.09 -10.43 -8.35
N TYR A 76 11.41 -10.78 -7.10
CA TYR A 76 11.39 -9.83 -5.98
C TYR A 76 12.45 -8.72 -6.13
N GLU A 77 13.59 -9.05 -6.74
CA GLU A 77 14.71 -8.18 -7.01
C GLU A 77 14.32 -6.98 -7.89
N GLU A 78 13.34 -7.15 -8.79
CA GLU A 78 12.86 -6.08 -9.66
C GLU A 78 12.17 -4.95 -8.86
N ILE A 79 11.40 -5.31 -7.84
CA ILE A 79 10.79 -4.34 -6.92
C ILE A 79 11.83 -3.66 -6.04
N LEU A 80 12.83 -4.40 -5.57
CA LEU A 80 13.92 -3.81 -4.77
C LEU A 80 14.66 -2.71 -5.53
N SER A 81 14.85 -2.88 -6.84
CA SER A 81 15.48 -1.86 -7.70
C SER A 81 14.69 -0.53 -7.77
N ARG A 82 13.37 -0.59 -7.53
CA ARG A 82 12.44 0.55 -7.57
C ARG A 82 12.10 1.11 -6.19
N ASN A 83 12.66 0.55 -5.12
CA ASN A 83 12.28 0.86 -3.74
C ASN A 83 12.35 2.36 -3.42
N GLU A 84 13.39 3.08 -3.88
CA GLU A 84 13.48 4.53 -3.65
C GLU A 84 12.35 5.33 -4.33
N GLN A 85 11.89 4.90 -5.51
CA GLN A 85 10.79 5.56 -6.23
C GLN A 85 9.46 5.29 -5.53
N LEU A 86 9.26 4.06 -5.07
CA LEU A 86 8.06 3.64 -4.34
C LEU A 86 7.96 4.33 -2.96
N GLN A 87 9.08 4.49 -2.25
CA GLN A 87 9.14 5.23 -0.98
C GLN A 87 8.77 6.70 -1.15
N LYS A 88 9.20 7.34 -2.25
CA LYS A 88 8.84 8.73 -2.55
C LYS A 88 7.35 8.91 -2.82
N ALA A 89 6.67 7.90 -3.35
CA ALA A 89 5.22 7.88 -3.53
C ALA A 89 4.44 7.63 -2.22
N ALA A 90 5.11 7.60 -1.07
CA ALA A 90 4.54 7.28 0.25
C ALA A 90 3.89 5.89 0.33
N ILE A 91 4.35 4.97 -0.53
CA ILE A 91 3.92 3.58 -0.52
C ILE A 91 4.82 2.82 0.46
N VAL A 92 4.26 2.45 1.61
CA VAL A 92 5.03 1.85 2.72
C VAL A 92 5.14 0.34 2.57
N PHE A 93 6.35 -0.19 2.78
CA PHE A 93 6.66 -1.61 2.93
C PHE A 93 6.65 -2.04 4.41
N PRO A 94 5.66 -2.80 4.89
CA PRO A 94 5.85 -3.66 6.04
C PRO A 94 6.19 -5.07 5.53
N ILE A 95 7.48 -5.41 5.65
CA ILE A 95 8.12 -6.69 5.34
C ILE A 95 7.25 -7.90 5.77
N CYS A 96 7.07 -8.88 4.89
CA CYS A 96 6.78 -10.26 5.27
C CYS A 96 7.69 -11.22 4.50
N MET A 97 8.22 -12.22 5.20
CA MET A 97 9.37 -13.03 4.77
C MET A 97 9.05 -14.01 3.65
N GLY A 98 9.90 -14.01 2.61
CA GLY A 98 10.35 -15.24 1.93
C GLY A 98 9.47 -15.87 0.86
N ILE A 99 8.35 -15.27 0.45
CA ILE A 99 7.56 -15.76 -0.69
C ILE A 99 7.04 -14.52 -1.41
N GLY A 100 7.31 -14.40 -2.71
CA GLY A 100 7.05 -13.19 -3.49
C GLY A 100 5.59 -12.78 -3.42
N LEU A 101 5.24 -11.77 -2.60
CA LEU A 101 4.04 -10.96 -2.76
C LEU A 101 3.91 -9.79 -1.76
N VAL A 102 3.15 -8.80 -2.24
CA VAL A 102 2.31 -7.79 -1.55
C VAL A 102 2.99 -6.51 -1.10
N LEU A 103 2.82 -5.49 -1.94
CA LEU A 103 3.15 -4.10 -1.66
C LEU A 103 1.90 -3.38 -1.12
N LEU A 104 1.69 -3.42 0.19
CA LEU A 104 0.54 -2.82 0.90
C LEU A 104 0.67 -1.29 1.02
N SER A 105 0.27 -0.56 -0.03
CA SER A 105 0.02 0.88 0.11
C SER A 105 -1.18 1.09 1.03
N ARG A 106 -0.97 1.74 2.18
CA ARG A 106 -2.03 2.13 3.11
C ARG A 106 -2.22 3.63 3.07
N LYS A 107 -3.24 4.11 2.36
CA LYS A 107 -3.61 5.52 2.37
C LYS A 107 -4.81 5.71 3.28
N LYS A 108 -4.63 6.51 4.34
CA LYS A 108 -5.73 6.90 5.23
C LYS A 108 -6.49 8.02 4.56
N PHE A 109 -7.76 7.79 4.27
CA PHE A 109 -8.67 8.85 3.83
C PHE A 109 -9.40 9.33 5.07
N ALA A 110 -9.34 10.63 5.31
CA ALA A 110 -10.06 11.32 6.38
C ALA A 110 -11.22 12.09 5.76
#